data_AF-A0A9D9QJW5-F1
#
_entry.id   AF-A0A9D9QJW5-F1
#
_cell.length_a   1.000
_cell.length_b   1.000
_cell.length_c   1.000
_cell.angle_alpha   90.00
_cell.angle_beta   90.00
_cell.angle_gamma   90.00
#
_symmetry.space_group_name_H-M   'P 1'
#
loop_
_entity.id
_entity.type
_entity.pdbx_description
1 polymer ?
#
loop_
_entity_poly.entity_id
_entity_poly.type
_entity_poly.pdbx_seq_one_letter_code
_entity_poly.pdbx_strand_id
1 'polypeptide(L)'
;MNKIKKERAQSISLIEQDQPPLTEIHFYRSNEKPYGVFSNLFRRAIAFEGVEFPTAEHAYQAGKARKEAVRKWILSAPTPSLVAMAAHGLYTWDIVPNWSKIKFDRMREVLRAKYTQHEDLRTLLLSTGEARLVESCRTDNPVNRTWGEVKGKGLNMLGVLLMEIRTELRQAEKLTARKKKVQVRGKAARQENKLAEVN
;
A
#
# COMPACT_ATOMS: atom_id res chain seq x y z
N MET A 1 2.76 -11.56 50.76
CA MET A 1 3.03 -11.85 49.33
C MET A 1 1.83 -11.64 48.37
N ASN A 2 0.74 -10.93 48.75
CA ASN A 2 -0.52 -10.92 47.95
C ASN A 2 -1.10 -9.54 47.60
N LYS A 3 -0.44 -8.42 47.93
CA LYS A 3 -0.91 -7.07 47.54
C LYS A 3 -0.35 -6.61 46.18
N ILE A 4 0.96 -6.80 45.99
CA ILE A 4 1.71 -6.33 44.81
C ILE A 4 1.29 -7.03 43.51
N LYS A 5 0.92 -8.33 43.55
CA LYS A 5 0.41 -9.04 42.36
C LYS A 5 -0.99 -8.59 41.95
N LYS A 6 -1.83 -8.17 42.91
CA LYS A 6 -3.21 -7.73 42.65
C LYS A 6 -3.24 -6.33 42.05
N GLU A 7 -2.35 -5.44 42.50
CA GLU A 7 -2.16 -4.10 41.92
C GLU A 7 -1.56 -4.15 40.52
N ARG A 8 -0.62 -5.08 40.24
CA ARG A 8 -0.11 -5.33 38.87
C ARG A 8 -1.17 -5.90 37.93
N ALA A 9 -2.03 -6.79 38.41
CA ALA A 9 -3.13 -7.31 37.60
C ALA A 9 -4.19 -6.24 37.29
N GLN A 10 -4.49 -5.34 38.25
CA GLN A 10 -5.39 -4.21 38.04
C GLN A 10 -4.81 -3.12 37.12
N SER A 11 -3.48 -2.91 37.13
CA SER A 11 -2.82 -1.96 36.23
C SER A 11 -2.60 -2.51 34.82
N ILE A 12 -2.63 -3.84 34.63
CA ILE A 12 -2.59 -4.47 33.30
C ILE A 12 -4.01 -4.54 32.68
N SER A 13 -5.07 -4.67 33.50
CA SER A 13 -6.46 -4.62 33.00
C SER A 13 -6.95 -3.20 32.64
N LEU A 14 -6.15 -2.16 32.88
CA LEU A 14 -6.45 -0.76 32.52
C LEU A 14 -5.83 -0.33 31.19
N ILE A 15 -5.10 -1.22 30.49
CA ILE A 15 -4.49 -0.92 29.18
C ILE A 15 -5.34 -1.47 28.01
N GLU A 16 -6.36 -2.29 28.28
CA GLU A 16 -7.37 -2.69 27.29
C GLU A 16 -8.55 -1.70 27.20
N GLN A 17 -8.25 -0.40 27.18
CA GLN A 17 -9.25 0.62 26.89
C GLN A 17 -8.92 1.33 25.58
N ASP A 18 -9.68 0.93 24.56
CA ASP A 18 -10.41 1.85 23.68
C ASP A 18 -9.58 3.04 23.19
N GLN A 19 -8.49 2.74 22.46
CA GLN A 19 -7.85 3.76 21.65
C GLN A 19 -8.90 4.26 20.65
N PRO A 20 -9.22 5.57 20.64
CA PRO A 20 -10.12 6.11 19.62
C PRO A 20 -9.58 5.69 18.26
N PRO A 21 -10.45 5.34 17.29
CA PRO A 21 -9.99 4.92 15.98
C PRO A 21 -9.02 5.96 15.45
N LEU A 22 -7.77 5.53 15.18
CA LEU A 22 -6.71 6.43 14.74
C LEU A 22 -7.21 7.22 13.55
N THR A 23 -7.40 8.53 13.75
CA THR A 23 -7.79 9.44 12.67
C THR A 23 -6.71 9.47 11.59
N GLU A 24 -5.45 9.29 12.00
CA GLU A 24 -4.29 9.23 11.13
C GLU A 24 -3.33 8.09 11.52
N ILE A 25 -2.75 7.45 10.51
CA ILE A 25 -1.70 6.44 10.64
C ILE A 25 -0.44 6.95 9.94
N HIS A 26 0.60 7.16 10.72
CA HIS A 26 1.90 7.60 10.23
C HIS A 26 2.81 6.41 9.95
N PHE A 27 3.51 6.45 8.82
CA PHE A 27 4.55 5.48 8.47
C PHE A 27 5.73 6.17 7.81
N TYR A 28 6.95 5.65 7.98
CA TYR A 28 8.11 6.19 7.29
C TYR A 28 9.10 5.10 6.87
N ARG A 29 9.64 4.34 7.83
CA ARG A 29 10.65 3.33 7.50
C ARG A 29 9.98 2.02 7.13
N SER A 30 10.51 1.35 6.12
CA SER A 30 9.99 0.07 5.66
C SER A 30 10.08 -1.06 6.70
N ASN A 31 10.93 -0.93 7.71
CA ASN A 31 11.07 -1.92 8.78
C ASN A 31 10.21 -1.63 10.03
N GLU A 32 9.47 -0.50 10.06
CA GLU A 32 8.56 -0.19 11.17
C GLU A 32 7.36 -1.15 11.17
N LYS A 33 6.95 -1.62 12.34
CA LYS A 33 5.76 -2.48 12.48
C LYS A 33 4.63 -1.70 13.14
N PRO A 34 3.36 -1.90 12.72
CA PRO A 34 2.94 -2.78 11.62
C PRO A 34 3.00 -2.10 10.24
N TYR A 35 3.11 -0.78 10.17
CA TYR A 35 2.78 0.01 8.98
C TYR A 35 3.95 0.28 8.01
N GLY A 36 5.16 -0.21 8.28
CA GLY A 36 6.30 -0.07 7.36
C GLY A 36 6.06 -0.69 5.98
N VAL A 37 5.09 -1.63 5.90
CA VAL A 37 4.65 -2.19 4.62
C VAL A 37 4.02 -1.16 3.68
N PHE A 38 3.56 0.00 4.18
CA PHE A 38 2.98 1.06 3.36
C PHE A 38 4.06 1.83 2.58
N SER A 39 5.31 1.80 3.04
CA SER A 39 6.42 2.31 2.24
C SER A 39 6.60 1.51 0.94
N ASN A 40 6.80 2.21 -0.17
CA ASN A 40 7.23 1.64 -1.46
C ASN A 40 8.64 1.02 -1.41
N LEU A 41 9.42 1.31 -0.36
CA LEU A 41 10.72 0.68 -0.09
C LEU A 41 10.59 -0.67 0.63
N PHE A 42 9.39 -1.07 1.07
CA PHE A 42 9.17 -2.37 1.67
C PHE A 42 9.52 -3.50 0.69
N ARG A 43 10.31 -4.48 1.17
CA ARG A 43 10.79 -5.58 0.34
C ARG A 43 9.70 -6.62 0.14
N ARG A 44 9.00 -6.48 -0.98
CA ARG A 44 8.00 -7.42 -1.48
C ARG A 44 8.06 -7.42 -2.99
N ALA A 45 8.37 -8.57 -3.58
CA ALA A 45 8.47 -8.71 -5.03
C ALA A 45 7.11 -8.47 -5.69
N ILE A 46 7.09 -7.76 -6.82
CA ILE A 46 5.87 -7.51 -7.60
C ILE A 46 6.15 -7.73 -9.08
N ALA A 47 5.20 -8.32 -9.80
CA ALA A 47 5.22 -8.36 -11.24
C ALA A 47 4.57 -7.08 -11.80
N PHE A 48 5.29 -6.33 -12.63
CA PHE A 48 4.80 -5.08 -13.23
C PHE A 48 5.40 -4.90 -14.63
N GLU A 49 4.57 -4.55 -15.63
CA GLU A 49 5.01 -4.40 -17.04
C GLU A 49 5.80 -5.62 -17.57
N GLY A 50 5.39 -6.83 -17.18
CA GLY A 50 6.04 -8.08 -17.60
C GLY A 50 7.40 -8.37 -16.92
N VAL A 51 7.80 -7.58 -15.92
CA VAL A 51 9.06 -7.73 -15.19
C VAL A 51 8.79 -7.92 -13.70
N GLU A 52 9.54 -8.79 -13.05
CA GLU A 52 9.52 -8.91 -11.59
C GLU A 52 10.49 -7.91 -10.95
N PHE A 53 10.00 -7.12 -10.00
CA PHE A 53 10.77 -6.12 -9.28
C PHE A 53 10.85 -6.46 -7.79
N PRO A 54 12.02 -6.30 -7.14
CA PRO A 54 12.18 -6.62 -5.71
C PRO A 54 11.31 -5.78 -4.77
N THR A 55 10.98 -4.56 -5.17
CA THR A 55 10.10 -3.64 -4.43
C THR A 55 9.28 -2.79 -5.39
N ALA A 56 8.22 -2.17 -4.88
CA ALA A 56 7.47 -1.13 -5.58
C ALA A 56 8.37 0.03 -6.05
N GLU A 57 9.34 0.45 -5.23
CA GLU A 57 10.30 1.50 -5.62
C GLU A 57 11.12 1.14 -6.86
N HIS A 58 11.53 -0.13 -7.02
CA HIS A 58 12.23 -0.57 -8.24
C HIS A 58 11.32 -0.45 -9.46
N ALA A 59 10.08 -0.94 -9.37
CA ALA A 59 9.11 -0.86 -10.45
C ALA A 59 8.79 0.60 -10.84
N TYR A 60 8.65 1.48 -9.84
CA TYR A 60 8.41 2.89 -10.04
C TYR A 60 9.58 3.57 -10.76
N GLN A 61 10.80 3.46 -10.23
CA GLN A 61 11.97 4.14 -10.81
C GLN A 61 12.41 3.55 -12.15
N ALA A 62 12.08 2.29 -12.45
CA ALA A 62 12.32 1.68 -13.75
C ALA A 62 11.69 2.47 -14.92
N GLY A 63 10.55 3.11 -14.70
CA GLY A 63 9.87 3.90 -15.74
C GLY A 63 10.36 5.34 -15.84
N LYS A 64 11.25 5.78 -14.94
CA LYS A 64 11.82 7.13 -14.99
C LYS A 64 12.87 7.25 -16.09
N ALA A 65 13.63 6.18 -16.33
CA ALA A 65 14.71 6.16 -17.30
C ALA A 65 14.19 6.08 -18.74
N ARG A 66 14.65 6.99 -19.60
CA ARG A 66 14.33 7.03 -21.03
C ARG A 66 15.07 5.95 -21.82
N LYS A 67 16.31 5.65 -21.44
CA LYS A 67 17.19 4.70 -22.12
C LYS A 67 17.28 3.41 -21.32
N GLU A 68 17.28 2.27 -22.01
CA GLU A 68 17.37 0.96 -21.37
C GLU A 68 18.67 0.78 -20.56
N ALA A 69 19.80 1.31 -21.03
CA ALA A 69 21.06 1.27 -20.29
C ALA A 69 20.98 2.00 -18.94
N VAL A 70 20.32 3.17 -18.91
CA VAL A 70 20.10 3.96 -17.68
C VAL A 70 19.15 3.21 -16.75
N ARG A 71 18.08 2.61 -17.29
CA ARG A 71 17.15 1.78 -16.51
C ARG A 71 17.90 0.63 -15.83
N LYS A 72 18.73 -0.12 -16.57
CA LYS A 72 19.53 -1.22 -16.02
C LYS A 72 20.50 -0.74 -14.94
N TRP A 73 21.15 0.41 -15.14
CA TRP A 73 22.06 0.98 -14.15
C TRP A 73 21.33 1.36 -12.85
N ILE A 74 20.19 2.04 -12.91
CA ILE A 74 19.37 2.35 -11.72
C ILE A 74 18.96 1.06 -10.99
N LEU A 75 18.50 0.06 -11.74
CA LEU A 75 18.03 -1.21 -11.19
C LEU A 75 19.13 -2.13 -10.67
N SER A 76 20.40 -1.88 -11.02
CA SER A 76 21.54 -2.60 -10.43
C SER A 76 21.86 -2.17 -9.00
N ALA A 77 21.24 -1.11 -8.49
CA ALA A 77 21.45 -0.67 -7.12
C ALA A 77 20.95 -1.74 -6.12
N PRO A 78 21.71 -2.06 -5.05
CA PRO A 78 21.44 -3.22 -4.21
C PRO A 78 20.27 -3.02 -3.23
N THR A 79 19.81 -1.78 -3.03
CA THR A 79 18.75 -1.44 -2.08
C THR A 79 17.75 -0.47 -2.69
N PRO A 80 16.46 -0.52 -2.30
CA PRO A 80 15.45 0.38 -2.84
C PRO A 80 15.75 1.86 -2.55
N SER A 81 16.40 2.18 -1.42
CA SER A 81 16.87 3.54 -1.13
C SER A 81 17.94 4.02 -2.12
N LEU A 82 18.85 3.14 -2.55
CA LEU A 82 19.87 3.47 -3.55
C LEU A 82 19.29 3.57 -4.96
N VAL A 83 18.28 2.77 -5.30
CA VAL A 83 17.50 2.93 -6.53
C VAL A 83 16.86 4.31 -6.58
N ALA A 84 16.18 4.71 -5.49
CA ALA A 84 15.58 6.03 -5.37
C ALA A 84 16.63 7.14 -5.56
N MET A 85 17.78 7.02 -4.88
CA MET A 85 18.88 7.98 -4.96
C MET A 85 19.45 8.09 -6.38
N ALA A 86 19.78 6.97 -7.02
CA ALA A 86 20.29 6.92 -8.38
C ALA A 86 19.30 7.55 -9.38
N ALA A 87 18.02 7.24 -9.25
CA ALA A 87 16.98 7.80 -10.10
C ALA A 87 16.78 9.31 -9.88
N HIS A 88 16.97 9.83 -8.66
CA HIS A 88 16.92 11.27 -8.38
C HIS A 88 18.12 12.02 -8.96
N GLY A 89 19.28 11.37 -9.08
CA GLY A 89 20.50 11.96 -9.66
C GLY A 89 20.57 11.98 -11.18
N LEU A 90 19.55 11.45 -11.88
CA LEU A 90 19.54 11.46 -13.35
C LEU A 90 19.48 12.87 -13.92
N TYR A 91 20.24 13.10 -14.99
CA TYR A 91 20.09 14.27 -15.82
C TYR A 91 18.77 14.27 -16.60
N THR A 92 18.28 15.45 -16.94
CA THR A 92 16.98 15.65 -17.59
C THR A 92 16.85 14.93 -18.93
N TRP A 93 17.94 14.77 -19.70
CA TRP A 93 17.93 14.06 -20.98
C TRP A 93 17.83 12.53 -20.86
N ASP A 94 18.11 11.97 -19.69
CA ASP A 94 17.97 10.54 -19.39
C ASP A 94 16.61 10.22 -18.74
N ILE A 95 15.81 11.23 -18.42
CA ILE A 95 14.45 11.08 -17.87
C ILE A 95 13.43 11.05 -19.01
N VAL A 96 12.41 10.20 -18.88
CA VAL A 96 11.29 10.17 -19.83
C VAL A 96 10.59 11.54 -19.91
N PRO A 97 10.16 11.99 -21.11
CA PRO A 97 9.40 13.22 -21.24
C PRO A 97 8.15 13.22 -20.36
N ASN A 98 7.80 14.38 -19.80
CA ASN A 98 6.62 14.57 -18.93
C ASN A 98 6.60 13.72 -17.64
N TRP A 99 7.75 13.23 -17.16
CA TRP A 99 7.86 12.46 -15.91
C TRP A 99 7.13 13.11 -14.73
N SER A 100 7.21 14.45 -14.62
CA SER A 100 6.55 15.21 -13.55
C SER A 100 5.03 14.99 -13.48
N LYS A 101 4.38 14.67 -14.61
CA LYS A 101 2.94 14.38 -14.70
C LYS A 101 2.66 12.89 -14.51
N ILE A 102 3.36 12.04 -15.26
CA ILE A 102 3.04 10.60 -15.33
C ILE A 102 3.49 9.81 -14.09
N LYS A 103 4.38 10.37 -13.25
CA LYS A 103 4.90 9.70 -12.06
C LYS A 103 3.79 9.28 -11.07
N PHE A 104 2.71 10.06 -10.97
CA PHE A 104 1.62 9.75 -10.05
C PHE A 104 0.82 8.54 -10.55
N ASP A 105 0.49 8.52 -11.84
CA ASP A 105 -0.22 7.39 -12.44
C ASP A 105 0.60 6.12 -12.39
N ARG A 106 1.91 6.21 -12.70
CA ARG A 106 2.81 5.05 -12.57
C ARG A 106 2.84 4.53 -11.14
N MET A 107 3.00 5.40 -10.14
CA MET A 107 2.99 4.98 -8.74
C MET A 107 1.66 4.33 -8.36
N ARG A 108 0.53 4.87 -8.82
CA ARG A 108 -0.80 4.27 -8.60
C ARG A 108 -0.85 2.83 -9.12
N GLU A 109 -0.42 2.59 -10.36
CA GLU A 109 -0.41 1.26 -10.96
C GLU A 109 0.54 0.29 -10.24
N VAL A 110 1.71 0.77 -9.82
CA VAL A 110 2.69 -0.01 -9.04
C VAL A 110 2.12 -0.40 -7.67
N LEU A 111 1.48 0.53 -6.97
CA LEU A 111 0.82 0.24 -5.69
C LEU A 111 -0.35 -0.71 -5.89
N ARG A 112 -1.17 -0.53 -6.93
CA ARG A 112 -2.24 -1.47 -7.27
C ARG A 112 -1.68 -2.87 -7.47
N ALA A 113 -0.60 -3.03 -8.23
CA ALA A 113 0.06 -4.32 -8.40
C ALA A 113 0.50 -4.93 -7.05
N LYS A 114 1.17 -4.13 -6.20
CA LYS A 114 1.61 -4.56 -4.86
C LYS A 114 0.46 -5.06 -3.98
N TYR A 115 -0.65 -4.33 -3.89
CA TYR A 115 -1.75 -4.71 -3.00
C TYR A 115 -2.73 -5.71 -3.60
N THR A 116 -2.72 -5.92 -4.92
CA THR A 116 -3.54 -6.98 -5.56
C THR A 116 -2.83 -8.32 -5.62
N GLN A 117 -1.49 -8.33 -5.64
CA GLN A 117 -0.69 -9.56 -5.69
C GLN A 117 -0.41 -10.17 -4.31
N HIS A 118 -0.56 -9.40 -3.22
CA HIS A 118 -0.21 -9.83 -1.86
C HIS A 118 -1.38 -9.67 -0.90
N GLU A 119 -2.05 -10.77 -0.58
CA GLU A 119 -3.28 -10.77 0.23
C GLU A 119 -3.06 -10.29 1.67
N ASP A 120 -1.88 -10.54 2.25
CA ASP A 120 -1.54 -10.07 3.59
C ASP A 120 -1.38 -8.54 3.63
N LEU A 121 -0.73 -7.95 2.62
CA LEU A 121 -0.60 -6.50 2.48
C LEU A 121 -1.95 -5.84 2.20
N ARG A 122 -2.79 -6.47 1.37
CA ARG A 122 -4.16 -6.05 1.11
C ARG A 122 -4.99 -6.00 2.38
N THR A 123 -4.95 -7.09 3.15
CA THR A 123 -5.71 -7.22 4.41
C THR A 123 -5.30 -6.11 5.37
N LEU A 124 -4.00 -5.87 5.53
CA LEU A 124 -3.49 -4.80 6.39
C LEU A 124 -3.86 -3.40 5.88
N LEU A 125 -3.89 -3.16 4.56
CA LEU A 125 -4.35 -1.88 4.02
C LEU A 125 -5.85 -1.67 4.30
N LEU A 126 -6.68 -2.70 4.12
CA LEU A 126 -8.11 -2.63 4.38
C LEU A 126 -8.42 -2.47 5.88
N SER A 127 -7.63 -3.08 6.75
CA SER A 127 -7.81 -2.99 8.20
C SER A 127 -7.57 -1.59 8.77
N THR A 128 -6.96 -0.68 7.98
CA THR A 128 -6.84 0.74 8.36
C THR A 128 -8.18 1.49 8.35
N GLY A 129 -9.27 0.87 7.90
CA GLY A 129 -10.60 1.46 7.92
C GLY A 129 -10.67 2.75 7.11
N GLU A 130 -11.06 3.85 7.75
CA GLU A 130 -11.09 5.18 7.13
C GLU A 130 -9.92 6.07 7.57
N ALA A 131 -8.95 5.55 8.32
CA ALA A 131 -7.81 6.33 8.80
C ALA A 131 -7.06 7.00 7.64
N ARG A 132 -6.61 8.23 7.83
CA ARG A 132 -5.74 8.92 6.87
C ARG A 132 -4.33 8.32 6.96
N LEU A 133 -3.77 7.91 5.83
CA LEU A 133 -2.42 7.35 5.79
C LEU A 133 -1.42 8.45 5.46
N VAL A 134 -0.38 8.63 6.27
CA VAL A 134 0.59 9.73 6.13
C VAL A 134 2.03 9.20 6.08
N GLU A 135 2.70 9.40 4.95
CA GLU A 135 4.13 9.17 4.85
C GLU A 135 4.88 10.29 5.58
N SER A 136 5.45 9.98 6.74
CA SER A 136 6.02 10.98 7.66
C SER A 136 7.52 11.14 7.46
N CYS A 137 7.88 11.96 6.48
CA CYS A 137 9.27 12.20 6.10
C CYS A 137 10.03 13.06 7.12
N ARG A 138 11.33 12.78 7.27
CA ARG A 138 12.20 13.50 8.23
C ARG A 138 12.94 14.70 7.62
N THR A 139 13.35 14.59 6.36
CA THR A 139 14.13 15.64 5.68
C THR A 139 13.21 16.56 4.91
N ASP A 140 13.37 17.86 5.12
CA ASP A 140 12.60 18.89 4.42
C ASP A 140 13.16 19.15 3.02
N ASN A 141 12.54 18.55 2.00
CA ASN A 141 12.87 18.79 0.60
C ASN A 141 11.63 18.61 -0.30
N PRO A 142 11.66 19.09 -1.57
CA PRO A 142 10.50 19.03 -2.45
C PRO A 142 9.97 17.63 -2.74
N VAL A 143 10.85 16.61 -2.78
CA VAL A 143 10.46 15.20 -3.02
C VAL A 143 9.65 14.67 -1.84
N ASN A 144 10.18 14.83 -0.63
CA ASN A 144 9.54 14.41 0.61
C ASN A 144 8.24 15.19 0.86
N ARG A 145 8.19 16.48 0.52
CA ARG A 145 6.96 17.28 0.57
C ARG A 145 5.95 16.89 -0.51
N THR A 146 6.36 16.22 -1.58
CA THR A 146 5.42 15.73 -2.60
C THR A 146 4.82 14.39 -2.19
N TRP A 147 5.65 13.42 -1.81
CA TRP A 147 5.20 12.06 -1.54
C TRP A 147 4.66 11.88 -0.11
N GLY A 148 5.21 12.61 0.84
CA GLY A 148 4.81 12.59 2.24
C GLY A 148 4.60 13.99 2.83
N GLU A 149 4.75 14.06 4.14
CA GLU A 149 4.72 15.28 4.93
C GLU A 149 6.00 15.41 5.78
N VAL A 150 6.45 16.65 5.93
CA VAL A 150 7.53 17.01 6.85
C VAL A 150 6.98 18.04 7.82
N LYS A 151 6.92 17.68 9.11
CA LYS A 151 6.32 18.52 10.18
C LYS A 151 4.89 18.98 9.83
N GLY A 152 4.05 18.03 9.36
CA GLY A 152 2.64 18.29 9.02
C GLY A 152 2.44 19.08 7.72
N LYS A 153 3.48 19.24 6.90
CA LYS A 153 3.41 20.00 5.64
C LYS A 153 3.89 19.15 4.46
N GLY A 154 3.05 19.02 3.44
CA GLY A 154 3.33 18.29 2.22
C GLY A 154 2.03 17.88 1.53
N LEU A 155 2.14 17.31 0.34
CA LEU A 155 1.00 16.82 -0.44
C LEU A 155 0.60 15.41 -0.02
N ASN A 156 1.49 14.65 0.63
CA ASN A 156 1.25 13.28 1.07
C ASN A 156 0.73 12.37 -0.05
N MET A 157 1.26 12.51 -1.28
CA MET A 157 0.71 11.82 -2.43
C MET A 157 0.79 10.29 -2.30
N LEU A 158 1.79 9.74 -1.62
CA LEU A 158 1.84 8.29 -1.38
C LEU A 158 0.66 7.85 -0.51
N GLY A 159 0.42 8.56 0.59
CA GLY A 159 -0.73 8.31 1.47
C GLY A 159 -2.07 8.43 0.73
N VAL A 160 -2.23 9.47 -0.09
CA VAL A 160 -3.43 9.67 -0.94
C VAL A 160 -3.65 8.47 -1.87
N LEU A 161 -2.63 8.07 -2.62
CA LEU A 161 -2.74 6.93 -3.53
C LEU A 161 -3.05 5.62 -2.79
N LEU A 162 -2.47 5.39 -1.61
CA LEU A 162 -2.80 4.21 -0.80
C LEU A 162 -4.28 4.20 -0.38
N MET A 163 -4.85 5.36 -0.03
CA MET A 163 -6.27 5.49 0.31
C MET A 163 -7.18 5.31 -0.92
N GLU A 164 -6.76 5.75 -2.10
CA GLU A 164 -7.43 5.45 -3.37
C GLU A 164 -7.48 3.93 -3.61
N ILE A 165 -6.32 3.25 -3.55
CA ILE A 165 -6.21 1.80 -3.74
C ILE A 165 -7.03 1.04 -2.68
N ARG A 166 -7.03 1.48 -1.41
CA ARG A 166 -7.88 0.92 -0.35
C ARG A 166 -9.36 0.96 -0.74
N THR A 167 -9.80 2.08 -1.31
CA THR A 167 -11.19 2.27 -1.75
C THR A 167 -11.54 1.35 -2.91
N GLU A 168 -10.66 1.24 -3.92
CA GLU A 168 -10.82 0.33 -5.05
C GLU A 168 -10.95 -1.13 -4.59
N LEU A 169 -10.05 -1.59 -3.72
CA LEU A 169 -10.05 -2.96 -3.20
C LEU A 169 -11.32 -3.28 -2.40
N ARG A 170 -11.77 -2.33 -1.56
CA ARG A 170 -13.03 -2.47 -0.80
C ARG A 170 -14.25 -2.58 -1.72
N GLN A 171 -14.28 -1.82 -2.81
CA GLN A 171 -15.35 -1.92 -3.81
C GLN A 171 -15.32 -3.27 -4.54
N ALA A 172 -14.13 -3.75 -4.92
CA ALA A 172 -13.95 -5.05 -5.54
C ALA A 172 -14.44 -6.21 -4.64
N GLU A 173 -14.21 -6.14 -3.32
CA GLU A 173 -14.71 -7.13 -2.36
C GLU A 173 -16.24 -7.13 -2.27
N LYS A 174 -16.85 -5.95 -2.19
CA LYS A 174 -18.31 -5.81 -2.17
C LYS A 174 -18.95 -6.38 -3.44
N LEU A 175 -18.36 -6.10 -4.61
CA LEU A 175 -18.84 -6.63 -5.88
C LEU A 175 -18.71 -8.16 -5.95
N THR A 176 -17.58 -8.70 -5.50
CA THR A 176 -17.33 -10.14 -5.46
C THR A 176 -18.31 -10.85 -4.52
N ALA A 177 -18.54 -10.29 -3.32
CA ALA A 177 -19.49 -10.82 -2.35
C ALA A 177 -20.94 -10.79 -2.86
N ARG A 178 -21.35 -9.71 -3.55
CA ARG A 178 -22.67 -9.60 -4.19
C ARG A 178 -22.86 -10.67 -5.27
N LYS A 179 -21.88 -10.86 -6.16
CA LYS A 179 -21.93 -11.90 -7.21
C LYS A 179 -22.08 -13.30 -6.61
N LYS A 180 -21.32 -13.63 -5.56
CA LYS A 180 -21.45 -14.91 -4.84
C LYS A 180 -22.85 -15.12 -4.26
N LYS A 181 -23.44 -14.11 -3.60
CA LYS A 181 -24.80 -14.19 -3.03
C LYS A 181 -25.86 -14.44 -4.10
N VAL A 182 -25.78 -13.75 -5.25
CA VAL A 182 -26.70 -13.95 -6.38
C VAL A 182 -26.59 -15.36 -6.95
N GLN A 183 -25.36 -15.86 -7.13
CA GLN A 183 -25.12 -17.21 -7.65
C GLN A 183 -25.65 -18.31 -6.72
N VAL A 184 -25.47 -18.16 -5.40
CA VAL A 184 -26.01 -19.11 -4.40
C VAL A 184 -27.54 -19.11 -4.42
N ARG A 185 -28.18 -17.95 -4.45
CA ARG A 185 -29.66 -17.84 -4.55
C ARG A 185 -30.20 -18.46 -5.83
N GLY A 186 -29.56 -18.22 -6.97
CA GLY A 186 -29.97 -18.80 -8.26
C GLY A 186 -29.80 -20.33 -8.33
N LYS A 187 -28.79 -20.89 -7.66
CA LYS A 187 -28.61 -22.35 -7.52
C LYS A 187 -29.68 -22.97 -6.62
N ALA A 188 -29.99 -22.35 -5.49
CA ALA A 188 -31.02 -22.82 -4.57
C ALA A 188 -32.41 -22.84 -5.24
N ALA A 189 -32.80 -21.75 -5.90
CA ALA A 189 -34.10 -21.67 -6.60
C ALA A 189 -34.23 -22.69 -7.76
N ARG A 190 -33.14 -23.00 -8.47
CA ARG A 190 -33.14 -24.06 -9.50
C ARG A 190 -33.28 -25.46 -8.91
N GLN A 191 -32.76 -25.69 -7.71
CA GLN A 191 -32.82 -26.99 -7.04
C GLN A 191 -34.22 -27.24 -6.46
N GLU A 192 -34.88 -26.20 -5.94
CA GLU A 192 -36.27 -26.24 -5.48
C GLU A 192 -37.26 -26.51 -6.63
N ASN A 193 -37.14 -25.81 -7.77
CA ASN A 193 -37.99 -26.08 -8.94
C ASN A 193 -37.81 -27.51 -9.49
N LYS A 194 -36.60 -28.06 -9.43
CA LYS A 194 -36.32 -29.42 -9.90
C LYS A 194 -36.86 -30.51 -8.97
N LEU A 195 -37.07 -30.22 -7.68
CA LEU A 195 -37.80 -31.12 -6.77
C LEU A 195 -39.31 -31.02 -6.96
N ALA A 196 -39.83 -29.86 -7.36
CA ALA A 196 -41.25 -29.65 -7.62
C ALA A 196 -41.74 -30.29 -8.93
N GLU A 197 -40.87 -30.46 -9.94
CA GLU A 197 -41.20 -31.12 -11.21
C GLU A 197 -41.17 -32.67 -11.17
N VAL A 198 -40.72 -33.26 -10.06
CA VAL A 198 -40.53 -34.71 -9.91
C VAL A 198 -41.61 -35.35 -8.99
N ASN A 199 -42.52 -34.54 -8.45
CA ASN A 199 -43.73 -34.97 -7.72
C ASN A 199 -44.98 -34.66 -8.55
#